data_AF-A0A535D850-F1
#
_entry.id   AF-A0A535D850-F1
#
_cell.length_a   1.000
_cell.length_b   1.000
_cell.length_c   1.000
_cell.angle_alpha   90.00
_cell.angle_beta   90.00
_cell.angle_gamma   90.00
#
_symmetry.space_group_name_H-M   'P 1'
#
loop_
_entity.id
_entity.type
_entity.pdbx_description
1 polymer ?
#
loop_
_entity_poly.entity_id
_entity_poly.type
_entity_poly.pdbx_seq_one_letter_code
_entity_poly.pdbx_strand_id
1 'polypeptide(L)'
;MRYVVRVNGTERSRYTYVAVSGGIASEVVLGSRAAYPRIGIGRALRAGDSLPLGAARRGAEDAGASIEHEYDERVAAVAGPHLDRFEAAVVSRFFSEPFAMSAQSDRQGARLDGVAIAPKPGELLSCGVVTGAVQVPRGGQPIVALADHGTTGGYPVIATVVSADIGLVAQRAPGETLRFYRVERDEALRRARERDVVLATA
;
A
#
# COMPACT_ATOMS: atom_id res chain seq x y z
N MET A 1 18.81 -28.61 -17.69
CA MET A 1 18.85 -28.52 -16.21
C MET A 1 17.61 -27.76 -15.75
N ARG A 2 16.88 -28.24 -14.73
CA ARG A 2 15.71 -27.54 -14.18
C ARG A 2 16.05 -27.06 -12.78
N TYR A 3 15.81 -25.78 -12.51
CA TYR A 3 15.93 -25.19 -11.18
C TYR A 3 14.55 -25.01 -10.57
N VAL A 4 14.45 -25.17 -9.26
CA VAL A 4 13.21 -24.95 -8.51
C VAL A 4 13.49 -23.88 -7.46
N VAL A 5 12.77 -22.76 -7.55
CA VAL A 5 12.79 -21.70 -6.53
C VAL A 5 11.58 -21.91 -5.63
N ARG A 6 11.80 -21.99 -4.32
CA ARG A 6 10.75 -22.04 -3.31
C ARG A 6 10.81 -20.77 -2.47
N VAL A 7 9.69 -20.07 -2.39
CA VAL A 7 9.53 -18.88 -1.56
C VAL A 7 8.63 -19.25 -0.40
N ASN A 8 9.17 -19.18 0.81
CA ASN A 8 8.42 -19.43 2.04
C ASN A 8 8.11 -18.08 2.70
N GLY A 9 6.84 -17.86 3.05
CA GLY A 9 6.46 -16.70 3.85
C GLY A 9 6.86 -16.85 5.32
N THR A 10 6.88 -15.73 6.03
CA THR A 10 6.95 -15.69 7.50
C THR A 10 5.62 -15.23 8.08
N GLU A 11 5.48 -15.25 9.41
CA GLU A 11 4.28 -14.74 10.11
C GLU A 11 3.99 -13.26 9.79
N ARG A 12 5.01 -12.49 9.39
CA ARG A 12 4.92 -11.06 9.05
C ARG A 12 5.02 -10.76 7.55
N SER A 13 4.86 -11.77 6.69
CA SER A 13 4.98 -11.61 5.24
C SER A 13 3.60 -11.69 4.58
N ARG A 14 3.08 -10.55 4.10
CA ARG A 14 1.83 -10.52 3.33
C ARG A 14 2.06 -10.56 1.83
N TYR A 15 3.03 -9.78 1.36
CA TYR A 15 3.42 -9.69 -0.04
C TYR A 15 4.90 -10.01 -0.19
N THR A 16 5.21 -10.83 -1.19
CA THR A 16 6.59 -11.10 -1.62
C THR A 16 6.66 -10.93 -3.12
N TYR A 17 7.76 -10.34 -3.58
CA TYR A 17 8.01 -10.10 -4.99
C TYR A 17 9.11 -11.03 -5.47
N VAL A 18 8.87 -11.70 -6.58
CA VAL A 18 9.87 -12.50 -7.29
C VAL A 18 10.11 -11.83 -8.64
N ALA A 19 11.34 -11.36 -8.83
CA ALA A 19 11.78 -10.78 -10.09
C ALA A 19 12.75 -11.74 -10.78
N VAL A 20 12.73 -11.73 -12.11
CA VAL A 20 13.64 -12.51 -12.96
C VAL A 20 14.30 -11.56 -13.96
N SER A 21 15.58 -11.78 -14.25
CA SER A 21 16.31 -10.97 -15.24
C SER A 21 15.60 -11.03 -16.59
N GLY A 22 15.36 -9.87 -17.20
CA GLY A 22 14.54 -9.74 -18.42
C GLY A 22 13.03 -9.60 -18.17
N GLY A 23 12.55 -9.91 -16.96
CA GLY A 23 11.15 -9.76 -16.55
C GLY A 23 10.20 -10.80 -17.13
N ILE A 24 8.95 -10.75 -16.67
CA ILE A 24 7.85 -11.56 -17.22
C ILE A 24 7.29 -10.83 -18.44
N ALA A 25 7.43 -11.42 -19.61
CA ALA A 25 7.05 -10.85 -20.90
C ALA A 25 5.57 -11.11 -21.24
N SER A 26 4.68 -10.87 -20.27
CA SER A 26 3.23 -10.94 -20.51
C SER A 26 2.79 -9.84 -21.49
N GLU A 27 1.56 -9.97 -21.99
CA GLU A 27 0.86 -8.92 -22.73
C GLU A 27 0.89 -7.59 -21.97
N VAL A 28 1.06 -6.50 -22.72
CA VAL A 28 0.96 -5.13 -22.21
C VAL A 28 -0.44 -4.61 -22.49
N VAL A 29 -1.17 -4.27 -21.44
CA VAL A 29 -2.52 -3.71 -21.51
C VAL A 29 -2.49 -2.30 -20.93
N LEU A 30 -2.92 -1.30 -21.70
CA LEU A 30 -2.90 0.12 -21.29
C LEU A 30 -1.51 0.61 -20.83
N GLY A 31 -0.43 0.11 -21.45
CA GLY A 31 0.95 0.47 -21.10
C GLY A 31 1.51 -0.21 -19.84
N SER A 32 0.77 -1.15 -19.22
CA SER A 32 1.20 -1.87 -18.01
C SER A 32 1.10 -3.39 -18.18
N ARG A 33 1.78 -4.12 -17.29
CA ARG A 33 1.66 -5.59 -17.12
C ARG A 33 1.01 -5.99 -15.80
N ALA A 34 0.56 -5.02 -15.01
CA ALA A 34 -0.10 -5.29 -13.74
C ALA A 34 -1.44 -6.02 -13.97
N ALA A 35 -1.69 -7.07 -13.20
CA ALA A 35 -2.99 -7.73 -13.19
C ALA A 35 -4.01 -6.84 -12.45
N TYR A 36 -5.18 -6.67 -13.06
CA TYR A 36 -6.33 -6.02 -12.46
C TYR A 36 -7.60 -6.86 -12.67
N PRO A 37 -7.76 -7.97 -11.92
CA PRO A 37 -8.77 -8.99 -12.20
C PRO A 37 -10.22 -8.49 -12.13
N ARG A 38 -10.49 -7.40 -11.40
CA ARG A 38 -11.85 -6.87 -11.24
C ARG A 38 -12.48 -6.35 -12.53
N ILE A 39 -11.65 -5.99 -13.51
CA ILE A 39 -12.11 -5.64 -14.85
C ILE A 39 -11.65 -6.65 -15.91
N GLY A 40 -11.21 -7.84 -15.47
CA GLY A 40 -10.79 -8.93 -16.36
C GLY A 40 -9.38 -8.79 -16.95
N ILE A 41 -8.55 -7.86 -16.48
CA ILE A 41 -7.15 -7.76 -16.92
C ILE A 41 -6.29 -8.71 -16.10
N GLY A 42 -5.81 -9.79 -16.72
CA GLY A 42 -5.00 -10.81 -16.05
C GLY A 42 -5.77 -11.59 -14.96
N ARG A 43 -5.08 -12.53 -14.31
CA ARG A 43 -5.63 -13.35 -13.22
C ARG A 43 -4.54 -13.80 -12.26
N ALA A 44 -4.95 -14.31 -11.10
CA ALA A 44 -4.06 -15.06 -10.23
C ALA A 44 -3.48 -16.29 -10.98
N LEU A 45 -2.19 -16.55 -10.76
CA LEU A 45 -1.50 -17.72 -11.29
C LEU A 45 -2.05 -19.00 -10.68
N ARG A 46 -1.93 -20.10 -11.43
CA ARG A 46 -2.34 -21.44 -11.06
C ARG A 46 -1.20 -22.42 -11.31
N ALA A 47 -1.22 -23.53 -10.60
CA ALA A 47 -0.26 -24.61 -10.84
C ALA A 47 -0.31 -25.07 -12.31
N GLY A 48 0.85 -25.20 -12.94
CA GLY A 48 0.99 -25.53 -14.35
C GLY A 48 1.03 -24.34 -15.31
N ASP A 49 0.75 -23.12 -14.84
CA ASP A 49 0.93 -21.92 -15.66
C ASP A 49 2.39 -21.77 -16.08
N SER A 50 2.60 -21.39 -17.34
CA SER A 50 3.93 -21.06 -17.88
C SER A 50 3.93 -19.58 -18.27
N LEU A 51 4.95 -18.84 -17.81
CA LEU A 51 5.08 -17.42 -18.06
C LEU A 51 6.22 -17.17 -19.05
N PRO A 52 5.98 -16.41 -20.14
CA PRO A 52 7.05 -16.02 -21.05
C PRO A 52 8.02 -15.09 -20.32
N LEU A 53 9.31 -15.28 -20.57
CA LEU A 53 10.37 -14.43 -20.03
C LEU A 53 10.93 -13.52 -21.11
N GLY A 54 11.31 -12.31 -20.72
CA GLY A 54 12.08 -11.43 -21.59
C GLY A 54 13.53 -11.88 -21.73
N ALA A 55 14.25 -11.27 -22.67
CA ALA A 55 15.70 -11.46 -22.77
C ALA A 55 16.38 -10.96 -21.50
N ALA A 56 17.23 -11.80 -20.89
CA ALA A 56 17.99 -11.46 -19.70
C ALA A 56 18.85 -10.22 -19.95
N ARG A 57 18.88 -9.31 -18.97
CA ARG A 57 19.63 -8.03 -19.05
C ARG A 57 20.79 -7.94 -18.08
N ARG A 58 20.73 -8.74 -17.03
CA ARG A 58 21.67 -8.83 -15.91
C ARG A 58 22.05 -10.29 -15.70
N GLY A 59 23.30 -10.54 -15.36
CA GLY A 59 23.80 -11.87 -15.02
C GLY A 59 23.56 -12.21 -13.55
N ALA A 60 23.95 -13.42 -13.13
CA ALA A 60 23.84 -13.83 -11.72
C ALA A 60 24.88 -13.11 -10.84
N GLU A 61 25.96 -12.64 -11.44
CA GLU A 61 27.02 -11.81 -10.85
C GLU A 61 26.53 -10.42 -10.42
N ASP A 62 25.43 -9.94 -11.00
CA ASP A 62 24.76 -8.70 -10.57
C ASP A 62 23.85 -8.93 -9.35
N ALA A 63 23.66 -10.18 -8.90
CA ALA A 63 22.85 -10.49 -7.73
C ALA A 63 23.63 -10.25 -6.43
N GLY A 64 22.94 -9.84 -5.36
CA GLY A 64 23.53 -9.73 -4.02
C GLY A 64 23.27 -8.41 -3.29
N ALA A 65 22.66 -7.42 -3.95
CA ALA A 65 22.14 -6.26 -3.25
C ALA A 65 20.97 -6.69 -2.34
N SER A 66 21.12 -6.44 -1.04
CA SER A 66 20.04 -6.60 -0.06
C SER A 66 19.65 -5.22 0.42
N ILE A 67 18.38 -4.87 0.26
CA ILE A 67 17.81 -3.71 0.93
C ILE A 67 17.29 -4.22 2.28
N GLU A 68 17.91 -3.77 3.37
CA GLU A 68 17.30 -3.93 4.68
C GLU A 68 16.02 -3.09 4.72
N HIS A 69 14.90 -3.74 5.03
CA HIS A 69 13.64 -3.05 5.24
C HIS A 69 13.18 -3.32 6.67
N GLU A 70 13.13 -2.27 7.48
CA GLU A 70 12.67 -2.39 8.85
C GLU A 70 11.14 -2.50 8.89
N TYR A 71 10.65 -3.49 9.63
CA TYR A 71 9.22 -3.70 9.84
C TYR A 71 8.69 -2.80 10.94
N ASP A 72 8.55 -1.51 10.66
CA ASP A 72 8.07 -0.50 11.61
C ASP A 72 6.53 -0.46 11.65
N GLU A 73 5.97 -0.41 12.87
CA GLU A 73 4.53 -0.22 13.13
C GLU A 73 4.08 1.23 12.98
N ARG A 74 5.02 2.17 12.92
CA ARG A 74 4.76 3.59 12.76
C ARG A 74 4.69 3.95 11.28
N VAL A 75 3.58 4.55 10.88
CA VAL A 75 3.30 4.95 9.50
C VAL A 75 3.20 6.47 9.42
N ALA A 76 4.09 7.09 8.65
CA ALA A 76 4.06 8.53 8.40
C ALA A 76 2.82 8.90 7.57
N ALA A 77 2.09 9.92 7.99
CA ALA A 77 0.98 10.46 7.22
C ALA A 77 0.89 11.99 7.33
N VAL A 78 0.51 12.64 6.24
CA VAL A 78 0.18 14.07 6.18
C VAL A 78 -1.31 14.23 6.48
N ALA A 79 -1.67 15.13 7.39
CA ALA A 79 -3.07 15.36 7.76
C ALA A 79 -3.87 15.99 6.60
N GLY A 80 -5.14 15.60 6.46
CA GLY A 80 -6.08 16.11 5.46
C GLY A 80 -6.13 15.33 4.15
N PRO A 81 -6.81 15.88 3.12
CA PRO A 81 -7.23 17.28 2.99
C PRO A 81 -8.53 17.68 3.70
N HIS A 82 -9.38 16.73 4.11
CA HIS A 82 -10.73 17.02 4.58
C HIS A 82 -10.81 17.24 6.11
N LEU A 83 -9.85 17.95 6.70
CA LEU A 83 -9.77 18.14 8.17
C LEU A 83 -10.96 18.93 8.73
N ASP A 84 -11.56 19.80 7.93
CA ASP A 84 -12.79 20.52 8.27
C ASP A 84 -13.96 19.58 8.58
N ARG A 85 -13.91 18.35 8.03
CA ARG A 85 -14.89 17.27 8.27
C ARG A 85 -14.68 16.51 9.56
N PHE A 86 -13.69 16.85 10.38
CA PHE A 86 -13.41 16.18 11.64
C PHE A 86 -13.30 17.20 12.77
N GLU A 87 -13.65 16.80 13.99
CA GLU A 87 -13.32 17.58 15.17
C GLU A 87 -11.82 17.48 15.47
N ALA A 88 -11.22 18.54 16.02
CA ALA A 88 -9.79 18.54 16.34
C ALA A 88 -9.39 17.37 17.26
N ALA A 89 -10.24 17.02 18.22
CA ALA A 89 -10.02 15.88 19.10
C ALA A 89 -10.04 14.52 18.37
N VAL A 90 -10.82 14.40 17.28
CA VAL A 90 -10.87 13.20 16.44
C VAL A 90 -9.60 13.08 15.60
N VAL A 91 -9.09 14.19 15.07
CA VAL A 91 -7.81 14.22 14.36
C VAL A 91 -6.66 13.85 15.31
N SER A 92 -6.62 14.42 16.51
CA SER A 92 -5.60 14.05 17.52
C SER A 92 -5.66 12.56 17.87
N ARG A 93 -6.87 12.01 18.04
CA ARG A 93 -7.09 10.59 18.31
C ARG A 93 -6.55 9.68 17.19
N PHE A 94 -6.78 10.05 15.93
CA PHE A 94 -6.28 9.29 14.78
C PHE A 94 -4.74 9.15 14.80
N PHE A 95 -4.03 10.17 15.26
CA PHE A 95 -2.56 10.15 15.36
C PHE A 95 -2.01 9.64 16.70
N SER A 96 -2.87 9.33 17.69
CA SER A 96 -2.43 8.82 18.99
C SER A 96 -2.76 7.33 19.20
N GLU A 97 -3.86 6.85 18.62
CA GLU A 97 -4.36 5.50 18.86
C GLU A 97 -3.79 4.46 17.89
N PRO A 98 -3.65 3.19 18.32
CA PRO A 98 -3.31 2.10 17.41
C PRO A 98 -4.53 1.65 16.61
N PHE A 99 -4.26 1.09 15.44
CA PHE A 99 -5.25 0.43 14.62
C PHE A 99 -4.78 -0.98 14.25
N ALA A 100 -5.67 -1.95 14.33
CA ALA A 100 -5.43 -3.31 13.88
C ALA A 100 -5.85 -3.47 12.41
N MET A 101 -5.08 -4.23 11.65
CA MET A 101 -5.42 -4.57 10.28
C MET A 101 -6.62 -5.53 10.26
N SER A 102 -7.67 -5.19 9.51
CA SER A 102 -8.85 -6.03 9.39
C SER A 102 -8.61 -7.22 8.46
N ALA A 103 -9.29 -8.34 8.70
CA ALA A 103 -9.31 -9.48 7.79
C ALA A 103 -10.00 -9.19 6.44
N GLN A 104 -10.77 -8.11 6.35
CA GLN A 104 -11.45 -7.65 5.13
C GLN A 104 -10.56 -6.78 4.21
N SER A 105 -9.27 -6.62 4.55
CA SER A 105 -8.32 -5.85 3.77
C SER A 105 -7.86 -6.59 2.51
N ASP A 106 -7.80 -5.88 1.40
CA ASP A 106 -7.40 -6.39 0.10
C ASP A 106 -6.53 -5.37 -0.67
N ARG A 107 -6.30 -5.59 -1.96
CA ARG A 107 -5.52 -4.66 -2.80
C ARG A 107 -6.21 -3.30 -3.03
N GLN A 108 -7.51 -3.17 -2.76
CA GLN A 108 -8.24 -1.91 -2.89
C GLN A 108 -8.01 -1.01 -1.69
N GLY A 109 -8.08 -1.60 -0.50
CA GLY A 109 -7.93 -0.84 0.71
C GLY A 109 -7.57 -1.67 1.93
N ALA A 110 -6.67 -1.10 2.72
CA ALA A 110 -6.34 -1.59 4.05
C ALA A 110 -7.40 -1.05 5.03
N ARG A 111 -8.29 -1.93 5.49
CA ARG A 111 -9.34 -1.61 6.45
C ARG A 111 -8.78 -1.76 7.85
N LEU A 112 -9.05 -0.75 8.67
CA LEU A 112 -8.46 -0.64 10.00
C LEU A 112 -9.55 -0.73 11.06
N ASP A 113 -9.37 -1.67 11.98
CA ASP A 113 -10.20 -1.84 13.16
C ASP A 113 -9.55 -1.12 14.34
N GLY A 114 -10.34 -0.36 15.09
CA GLY A 114 -9.84 0.35 16.26
C GLY A 114 -10.83 1.34 16.80
N VAL A 115 -10.32 2.42 17.39
CA VAL A 115 -11.16 3.51 17.88
C VAL A 115 -11.90 4.17 16.71
N ALA A 116 -13.18 4.47 16.91
CA ALA A 116 -13.97 5.13 15.89
C ALA A 116 -13.47 6.56 15.65
N ILE A 117 -13.21 6.87 14.38
CA ILE A 117 -12.87 8.19 13.85
C ILE A 117 -14.12 8.75 13.20
N ALA A 118 -15.02 9.35 13.98
CA ALA A 118 -16.29 9.82 13.43
C ALA A 118 -16.11 11.15 12.67
N PRO A 119 -16.45 11.22 11.37
CA PRO A 119 -16.55 12.49 10.67
C PRO A 119 -17.80 13.27 11.13
N LYS A 120 -17.76 14.59 10.98
CA LYS A 120 -18.93 15.47 11.13
C LYS A 120 -20.03 15.05 10.15
N PRO A 121 -21.32 15.17 10.53
CA PRO A 121 -22.44 14.86 9.65
C PRO A 121 -22.39 15.60 8.31
N GLY A 122 -22.99 14.99 7.30
CA GLY A 122 -23.13 15.55 5.95
C GLY A 122 -22.45 14.68 4.89
N GLU A 123 -22.68 15.06 3.64
CA GLU A 123 -22.15 14.36 2.48
C GLU A 123 -20.92 15.08 1.94
N LEU A 124 -20.03 14.32 1.29
CA LEU A 124 -18.91 14.84 0.53
C LEU A 124 -19.16 14.50 -0.94
N LEU A 125 -19.07 15.51 -1.81
CA LEU A 125 -19.10 15.28 -3.24
C LEU A 125 -17.94 14.35 -3.63
N SER A 126 -18.18 13.43 -4.56
CA SER A 126 -17.15 12.51 -5.00
C SER A 126 -15.94 13.27 -5.54
N CYS A 127 -14.76 12.99 -5.01
CA CYS A 127 -13.51 13.61 -5.42
C CYS A 127 -12.48 12.54 -5.79
N GLY A 128 -11.39 12.96 -6.43
CA GLY A 128 -10.25 12.08 -6.72
C GLY A 128 -9.67 11.48 -5.44
N VAL A 129 -9.34 10.20 -5.49
CA VAL A 129 -8.66 9.46 -4.41
C VAL A 129 -7.29 9.06 -4.91
N VAL A 130 -6.29 9.17 -4.04
CA VAL A 130 -4.91 8.76 -4.32
C VAL A 130 -4.51 7.62 -3.41
N THR A 131 -3.51 6.85 -3.84
CA THR A 131 -2.93 5.80 -3.00
C THR A 131 -2.39 6.41 -1.71
N GLY A 132 -2.67 5.75 -0.59
CA GLY A 132 -2.35 6.25 0.75
C GLY A 132 -3.41 7.15 1.37
N ALA A 133 -4.43 7.61 0.62
CA ALA A 133 -5.53 8.37 1.21
C ALA A 133 -6.25 7.52 2.27
N VAL A 134 -6.37 8.07 3.48
CA VAL A 134 -7.05 7.43 4.61
C VAL A 134 -8.48 7.93 4.66
N GLN A 135 -9.37 7.20 3.99
CA GLN A 135 -10.79 7.48 3.92
C GLN A 135 -11.51 7.01 5.17
N VAL A 136 -12.49 7.77 5.63
CA VAL A 136 -13.25 7.45 6.85
C VAL A 136 -14.76 7.46 6.54
N PRO A 137 -15.39 6.28 6.38
CA PRO A 137 -16.83 6.17 6.19
C PRO A 137 -17.61 6.57 7.45
N ARG A 138 -18.96 6.60 7.35
CA ARG A 138 -19.84 6.94 8.48
C ARG A 138 -19.68 6.01 9.70
N GLY A 139 -19.26 4.77 9.49
CA GLY A 139 -18.95 3.82 10.56
C GLY A 139 -17.68 4.14 11.35
N GLY A 140 -16.89 5.12 10.92
CA GLY A 140 -15.72 5.62 11.64
C GLY A 140 -14.47 4.75 11.55
N GLN A 141 -14.52 3.61 10.83
CA GLN A 141 -13.36 2.75 10.61
C GLN A 141 -12.53 3.23 9.42
N PRO A 142 -11.26 3.61 9.62
CA PRO A 142 -10.41 4.11 8.53
C PRO A 142 -10.12 3.06 7.46
N ILE A 143 -9.97 3.51 6.21
CA ILE A 143 -9.59 2.69 5.06
C ILE A 143 -8.45 3.39 4.33
N VAL A 144 -7.28 2.78 4.28
CA VAL A 144 -6.14 3.27 3.50
C VAL A 144 -6.28 2.80 2.07
N ALA A 145 -6.35 3.71 1.11
CA ALA A 145 -6.41 3.39 -0.32
C ALA A 145 -5.10 2.72 -0.81
N LEU A 146 -5.20 1.52 -1.39
CA LEU A 146 -4.06 0.72 -1.87
C LEU A 146 -4.04 0.62 -3.41
N ALA A 147 -3.13 -0.18 -3.97
CA ALA A 147 -2.82 -0.19 -5.41
C ALA A 147 -4.02 -0.29 -6.36
N ASP A 148 -5.09 -0.95 -5.94
CA ASP A 148 -6.31 -1.10 -6.73
C ASP A 148 -7.45 -0.21 -6.21
N HIS A 149 -7.22 0.88 -5.47
CA HIS A 149 -8.31 1.71 -4.96
C HIS A 149 -9.17 2.29 -6.10
N GLY A 150 -10.44 2.63 -5.78
CA GLY A 150 -11.29 3.37 -6.72
C GLY A 150 -10.72 4.76 -7.01
N THR A 151 -10.86 5.24 -8.25
CA THR A 151 -10.32 6.54 -8.67
C THR A 151 -11.02 7.73 -8.00
N THR A 152 -12.28 7.55 -7.62
CA THR A 152 -13.10 8.55 -6.93
C THR A 152 -13.77 7.95 -5.70
N GLY A 153 -14.06 8.79 -4.70
CA GLY A 153 -14.84 8.38 -3.53
C GLY A 153 -15.51 9.57 -2.84
N GLY A 154 -16.56 9.28 -2.07
CA GLY A 154 -17.33 10.25 -1.30
C GLY A 154 -17.07 10.21 0.20
N TYR A 155 -15.99 9.53 0.64
CA TYR A 155 -15.61 9.50 2.07
C TYR A 155 -14.58 10.58 2.37
N PRO A 156 -14.72 11.32 3.48
CA PRO A 156 -13.71 12.28 3.91
C PRO A 156 -12.37 11.60 4.18
N VAL A 157 -11.31 12.33 3.92
CA VAL A 157 -9.92 11.86 4.02
C VAL A 157 -9.27 12.59 5.18
N ILE A 158 -8.96 11.86 6.25
CA ILE A 158 -8.40 12.45 7.48
C ILE A 158 -6.88 12.65 7.38
N ALA A 159 -6.21 11.81 6.60
CA ALA A 159 -4.78 11.88 6.35
C ALA A 159 -4.43 11.17 5.03
N THR A 160 -3.21 11.38 4.54
CA THR A 160 -2.63 10.66 3.41
C THR A 160 -1.29 10.07 3.84
N VAL A 161 -1.18 8.74 3.78
CA VAL A 161 0.06 8.00 4.07
C VAL A 161 1.16 8.44 3.11
N VAL A 162 2.35 8.67 3.64
CA VAL A 162 3.52 8.99 2.82
C VAL A 162 3.83 7.80 1.94
N SER A 163 4.10 8.06 0.65
CA SER A 163 4.32 6.99 -0.33
C SER A 163 5.45 6.03 0.07
N ALA A 164 6.47 6.53 0.80
CA ALA A 164 7.55 5.71 1.35
C ALA A 164 7.07 4.62 2.32
N ASP A 165 5.99 4.89 3.06
CA ASP A 165 5.48 4.03 4.13
C ASP A 165 4.29 3.16 3.68
N ILE A 166 3.84 3.27 2.42
CA ILE A 166 2.71 2.47 1.92
C ILE A 166 2.98 0.96 2.00
N GLY A 167 4.25 0.57 1.87
CA GLY A 167 4.69 -0.82 2.03
C GLY A 167 4.47 -1.35 3.44
N LEU A 168 4.67 -0.49 4.47
CA LEU A 168 4.44 -0.85 5.86
C LEU A 168 2.96 -1.15 6.13
N VAL A 169 2.05 -0.40 5.51
CA VAL A 169 0.61 -0.66 5.57
C VAL A 169 0.26 -1.96 4.84
N ALA A 170 0.74 -2.12 3.60
CA ALA A 170 0.38 -3.27 2.78
C ALA A 170 0.92 -4.60 3.33
N GLN A 171 2.05 -4.58 4.05
CA GLN A 171 2.64 -5.79 4.60
C GLN A 171 1.96 -6.32 5.87
N ARG A 172 1.07 -5.54 6.51
CA ARG A 172 0.40 -5.98 7.74
C ARG A 172 -0.57 -7.13 7.49
N ALA A 173 -0.43 -8.18 8.27
CA ALA A 173 -1.37 -9.29 8.35
C ALA A 173 -2.60 -8.91 9.20
N PRO A 174 -3.76 -9.55 8.97
CA PRO A 174 -4.93 -9.35 9.83
C PRO A 174 -4.59 -9.52 11.32
N GLY A 175 -5.04 -8.58 12.15
CA GLY A 175 -4.78 -8.53 13.59
C GLY A 175 -3.50 -7.78 13.98
N GLU A 176 -2.55 -7.57 13.07
CA GLU A 176 -1.36 -6.76 13.38
C GLU A 176 -1.71 -5.28 13.48
N THR A 177 -0.98 -4.59 14.35
CA THR A 177 -1.21 -3.18 14.64
C THR A 177 -0.27 -2.25 13.87
N LEU A 178 -0.77 -1.05 13.61
CA LEU A 178 0.02 0.10 13.17
C LEU A 178 -0.45 1.36 13.90
N ARG A 179 0.39 2.40 13.91
CA ARG A 179 0.08 3.73 14.42
C ARG A 179 0.46 4.77 13.40
N PHE A 180 -0.43 5.72 13.13
CA PHE A 180 -0.08 6.86 12.31
C PHE A 180 0.65 7.91 13.14
N TYR A 181 1.66 8.54 12.56
CA TYR A 181 2.23 9.76 13.12
C TYR A 181 2.24 10.85 12.06
N ARG A 182 1.99 12.07 12.52
CA ARG A 182 1.88 13.22 11.64
C ARG A 182 3.26 13.66 11.16
N VAL A 183 3.38 13.86 9.87
CA VAL A 183 4.50 14.57 9.26
C VAL A 183 4.00 15.74 8.43
N GLU A 184 4.85 16.74 8.26
CA GLU A 184 4.60 17.84 7.36
C GLU A 184 5.07 17.51 5.94
N ARG A 185 4.58 18.27 4.96
CA ARG A 185 4.79 18.00 3.53
C ARG A 185 6.26 17.83 3.14
N ASP A 186 7.15 18.66 3.68
CA ASP A 186 8.55 18.64 3.29
C ASP A 186 9.27 17.37 3.78
N GLU A 187 8.89 16.87 4.96
CA GLU A 187 9.37 15.58 5.46
C GLU A 187 8.83 14.42 4.61
N ALA A 188 7.54 14.47 4.26
CA ALA A 188 6.94 13.46 3.38
C ALA A 188 7.66 13.38 2.02
N LEU A 189 8.02 14.53 1.44
CA LEU A 189 8.76 14.59 0.17
C LEU A 189 10.19 14.09 0.30
N ARG A 190 10.88 14.42 1.40
CA ARG A 190 12.24 13.95 1.66
C ARG A 190 12.27 12.42 1.72
N ARG A 191 11.41 11.82 2.54
CA ARG A 191 11.29 10.35 2.67
C ARG A 191 11.01 9.65 1.34
N ALA A 192 10.09 10.21 0.54
CA ALA A 192 9.78 9.67 -0.78
C ALA A 192 11.02 9.65 -1.69
N ARG A 193 11.80 10.74 -1.69
CA ARG A 193 13.05 10.84 -2.47
C ARG A 193 14.12 9.88 -1.97
N GLU A 194 14.30 9.76 -0.66
CA GLU A 194 15.27 8.83 -0.06
C GLU A 194 14.97 7.39 -0.47
N ARG A 195 13.70 6.97 -0.41
CA ARG A 195 13.28 5.66 -0.92
C ARG A 195 13.59 5.50 -2.41
N ASP A 196 13.28 6.50 -3.23
CA ASP A 196 13.50 6.41 -4.67
C ASP A 196 15.00 6.31 -5.01
N VAL A 197 15.86 6.99 -4.24
CA VAL A 197 17.32 6.83 -4.35
C VAL A 197 17.75 5.41 -4.01
N VAL A 198 17.30 4.86 -2.87
CA VAL A 198 17.63 3.48 -2.46
C VAL A 198 17.23 2.49 -3.56
N LEU A 199 16.03 2.62 -4.10
CA LEU A 199 15.51 1.76 -5.17
C LEU A 199 16.23 1.93 -6.51
N ALA A 200 16.81 3.10 -6.78
CA ALA A 200 17.58 3.35 -8.01
C ALA A 200 19.02 2.83 -7.91
N THR A 201 19.54 2.68 -6.69
CA THR A 201 20.93 2.25 -6.43
C THR A 201 21.07 0.78 -6.03
N ALA A 202 19.95 0.10 -5.73
CA ALA A 202 19.88 -1.33 -5.44
C ALA A 202 19.80 -2.17 -6.72
#